data_AF-A0A3M2C3F5-F1
#
_entry.id   AF-A0A3M2C3F5-F1
#
_cell.length_a   1.000
_cell.length_b   1.000
_cell.length_c   1.000
_cell.angle_alpha   90.00
_cell.angle_beta   90.00
_cell.angle_gamma   90.00
#
_symmetry.space_group_name_H-M   'P 1'
#
loop_
_entity.id
_entity.type
_entity.pdbx_description
1 polymer ?
#
loop_
_entity_poly.entity_id
_entity_poly.type
_entity_poly.pdbx_seq_one_letter_code
_entity_poly.pdbx_strand_id
1 'polypeptide(L)'
;NPLQGYFDWQVTTLLLAYDLNDPIPGDRPELAHQRRMKVEQEVRDFSLSVVPEKYKQDPTLDWPPEVMMAITRATFERVNKILSEHLKV
;
A
#
# COMPACT_ATOMS: atom_id res chain seq x y z
N ASN A 1 2.62 12.93 -12.33
CA ASN A 1 1.37 12.17 -12.43
C ASN A 1 0.79 12.05 -11.02
N PRO A 2 -0.34 12.71 -10.70
CA PRO A 2 -0.95 12.68 -9.36
C PRO A 2 -1.25 11.27 -8.83
N LEU A 3 -1.64 10.33 -9.71
CA LEU A 3 -1.89 8.94 -9.34
C LEU A 3 -0.60 8.20 -8.96
N GLN A 4 0.53 8.55 -9.59
CA GLN A 4 1.84 8.01 -9.19
C GLN A 4 2.22 8.48 -7.78
N GLY A 5 2.05 9.77 -7.48
CA GLY A 5 2.34 10.30 -6.14
C GLY A 5 1.46 9.68 -5.06
N TYR A 6 0.19 9.41 -5.38
CA TYR A 6 -0.71 8.71 -4.46
C TYR A 6 -0.30 7.25 -4.24
N PHE A 7 0.07 6.53 -5.30
CA PHE A 7 0.62 5.17 -5.19
C PHE A 7 1.90 5.14 -4.34
N ASP A 8 2.82 6.09 -4.58
CA ASP A 8 4.07 6.19 -3.81
C ASP A 8 3.81 6.48 -2.33
N TRP A 9 2.79 7.28 -2.02
CA TRP A 9 2.32 7.50 -0.64
C TRP A 9 1.83 6.19 0.00
N GLN A 10 1.02 5.39 -0.70
CA GLN A 10 0.54 4.11 -0.17
C GLN A 10 1.71 3.16 0.12
N VAL A 11 2.65 3.03 -0.82
CA VAL A 11 3.83 2.17 -0.69
C VAL A 11 4.69 2.61 0.49
N THR A 12 4.97 3.91 0.60
CA THR A 12 5.78 4.47 1.70
C THR A 12 5.11 4.24 3.04
N THR A 13 3.79 4.41 3.11
CA THR A 13 3.02 4.21 4.35
C THR A 13 3.10 2.76 4.83
N LEU A 14 2.96 1.78 3.91
CA LEU A 14 3.09 0.36 4.26
C LEU A 14 4.54 0.00 4.63
N LEU A 15 5.54 0.53 3.94
CA LEU A 15 6.95 0.32 4.28
C LEU A 15 7.25 0.74 5.71
N LEU A 16 6.79 1.93 6.12
CA LEU A 16 6.94 2.41 7.49
C LEU A 16 6.24 1.51 8.51
N ALA A 17 5.04 1.00 8.19
CA ALA A 17 4.35 0.05 9.06
C ALA A 17 5.14 -1.27 9.22
N TYR A 18 5.72 -1.79 8.14
CA TYR A 18 6.59 -2.95 8.19
C TYR A 18 7.88 -2.67 8.96
N ASP A 19 8.47 -1.50 8.82
CA ASP A 19 9.70 -1.15 9.54
C ASP A 19 9.46 -0.97 11.05
N LEU A 20 8.26 -0.51 11.44
CA LEU A 20 7.84 -0.49 12.85
C LEU A 20 7.60 -1.90 13.43
N ASN A 21 7.11 -2.84 12.61
CA ASN A 21 6.78 -4.20 13.04
C ASN A 21 7.99 -5.16 12.99
N ASP A 22 8.79 -5.08 11.94
CA ASP A 22 9.93 -5.95 11.61
C ASP A 22 11.03 -5.13 10.90
N PRO A 23 11.82 -4.34 11.65
CA PRO A 23 12.82 -3.44 11.07
C PRO A 23 13.91 -4.21 10.32
N ILE A 24 14.27 -3.74 9.11
CA ILE A 24 15.41 -4.29 8.36
C ILE A 24 16.71 -3.66 8.87
N PRO A 25 17.73 -4.46 9.20
CA PRO A 25 19.06 -3.95 9.50
C PRO A 25 19.66 -3.13 8.35
N GLY A 26 20.28 -1.98 8.68
CA GLY A 26 20.78 -1.04 7.69
C GLY A 26 21.92 -1.57 6.79
N ASP A 27 22.55 -2.68 7.15
CA ASP A 27 23.56 -3.40 6.39
C ASP A 27 22.98 -4.39 5.36
N ARG A 28 21.65 -4.43 5.21
CA ARG A 28 20.92 -5.38 4.32
C ARG A 28 20.07 -4.66 3.25
N PRO A 29 20.66 -3.85 2.36
CA PRO A 29 19.93 -3.08 1.36
C PRO A 29 19.13 -3.96 0.37
N GLU A 30 19.57 -5.18 0.12
CA GLU A 30 18.86 -6.14 -0.72
C GLU A 30 17.51 -6.56 -0.12
N LEU A 31 17.42 -6.68 1.21
CA LEU A 31 16.17 -6.98 1.89
C LEU A 31 15.20 -5.81 1.80
N ALA A 32 15.70 -4.57 1.91
CA ALA A 32 14.89 -3.36 1.76
C ALA A 32 14.32 -3.25 0.35
N HIS A 33 15.13 -3.54 -0.68
CA HIS A 33 14.67 -3.58 -2.07
C HIS A 33 13.62 -4.66 -2.29
N GLN A 34 13.85 -5.88 -1.79
CA GLN A 34 12.87 -6.97 -1.87
C GLN A 34 11.55 -6.63 -1.17
N ARG A 35 11.62 -6.00 0.01
CA ARG A 35 10.42 -5.55 0.74
C ARG A 35 9.66 -4.51 -0.07
N ARG A 36 10.36 -3.53 -0.65
CA ARG A 36 9.71 -2.53 -1.52
C ARG A 36 8.97 -3.16 -2.68
N MET A 37 9.59 -4.09 -3.41
CA MET A 37 8.94 -4.80 -4.53
C MET A 37 7.68 -5.55 -4.07
N LYS A 38 7.75 -6.21 -2.90
CA LYS A 38 6.60 -6.91 -2.31
C LYS A 38 5.49 -5.94 -1.92
N VAL A 39 5.82 -4.82 -1.29
CA VAL A 39 4.85 -3.79 -0.89
C VAL A 39 4.21 -3.14 -2.11
N GLU A 40 4.97 -2.83 -3.15
CA GLU A 40 4.43 -2.31 -4.41
C GLU A 40 3.40 -3.26 -5.02
N GLN A 41 3.69 -4.57 -5.04
CA GLN A 41 2.73 -5.57 -5.49
C GLN A 41 1.50 -5.63 -4.57
N GLU A 42 1.71 -5.63 -3.25
CA GLU A 42 0.62 -5.65 -2.27
C GLU A 42 -0.33 -4.46 -2.44
N VAL A 43 0.22 -3.26 -2.66
CA VAL A 43 -0.55 -2.04 -2.91
C VAL A 43 -1.38 -2.16 -4.19
N ARG A 44 -0.80 -2.72 -5.26
CA ARG A 44 -1.55 -2.98 -6.51
C ARG A 44 -2.70 -3.94 -6.24
N ASP A 45 -2.44 -5.04 -5.54
CA ASP A 45 -3.43 -6.08 -5.30
C ASP A 45 -4.62 -5.59 -4.48
N PHE A 46 -4.38 -4.89 -3.35
CA PHE A 46 -5.50 -4.38 -2.55
C PHE A 46 -6.18 -3.17 -3.18
N SER A 47 -5.44 -2.32 -3.91
CA SER A 47 -6.08 -1.17 -4.59
C SER A 47 -7.03 -1.68 -5.68
N LEU A 48 -6.62 -2.69 -6.45
CA LEU A 48 -7.49 -3.33 -7.44
C LEU A 48 -8.64 -4.12 -6.84
N SER A 49 -8.55 -4.56 -5.58
CA SER A 49 -9.67 -5.27 -4.93
C SER A 49 -10.79 -4.32 -4.49
N VAL A 50 -10.47 -3.05 -4.19
CA VAL A 50 -11.45 -2.05 -3.73
C VAL A 50 -11.92 -1.09 -4.83
N VAL A 51 -11.14 -0.93 -5.90
CA VAL A 51 -11.53 -0.10 -7.04
C VAL A 51 -12.73 -0.73 -7.75
N PRO A 52 -13.80 0.02 -8.06
CA PRO A 52 -14.92 -0.49 -8.85
C PRO A 52 -14.48 -0.94 -10.25
N GLU A 53 -15.09 -2.02 -10.75
CA GLU A 53 -14.67 -2.68 -11.99
C GLU A 53 -14.59 -1.73 -13.21
N LYS A 54 -15.50 -0.75 -13.31
CA LYS A 54 -15.49 0.25 -14.37
C LYS A 54 -14.18 1.06 -14.47
N TYR A 55 -13.54 1.35 -13.34
CA TYR A 55 -12.27 2.09 -13.30
C TYR A 55 -11.04 1.19 -13.52
N LYS A 56 -11.19 -0.12 -13.37
CA LYS A 56 -10.12 -1.08 -13.70
C LYS A 56 -10.00 -1.28 -15.21
N GLN A 57 -11.14 -1.30 -15.89
CA GLN A 57 -11.23 -1.52 -17.33
C GLN A 57 -10.90 -0.26 -18.14
N ASP A 58 -11.13 0.92 -17.55
CA ASP A 58 -10.76 2.20 -18.13
C ASP A 58 -10.08 3.11 -17.09
N PRO A 59 -8.74 3.08 -17.00
CA PRO A 59 -7.99 3.92 -16.06
C PRO A 59 -7.89 5.39 -16.50
N THR A 60 -8.44 5.75 -17.67
CA THR A 60 -8.49 7.16 -18.13
C THR A 60 -9.66 7.93 -17.51
N LEU A 61 -10.62 7.21 -16.92
CA LEU A 61 -11.72 7.82 -16.20
C LEU A 61 -11.22 8.57 -14.96
N ASP A 62 -11.78 9.74 -14.70
CA ASP A 62 -11.54 10.46 -13.46
C ASP A 62 -12.06 9.65 -12.27
N TRP A 63 -11.18 9.42 -11.31
CA TRP A 63 -11.54 8.70 -10.09
C TRP A 63 -12.30 9.65 -9.16
N PRO A 64 -13.56 9.35 -8.83
CA PRO A 64 -14.33 10.20 -7.97
C PRO A 64 -13.81 10.09 -6.53
N PRO A 65 -14.07 11.10 -5.68
CA PRO A 65 -13.55 11.14 -4.31
C PRO A 65 -13.83 9.86 -3.51
N GLU A 66 -14.97 9.21 -3.72
CA GLU A 66 -15.35 7.99 -3.00
C GLU A 66 -14.40 6.82 -3.30
N VAL A 67 -13.88 6.71 -4.53
CA VAL A 67 -12.90 5.69 -4.90
C VAL A 67 -11.57 5.97 -4.22
N MET A 68 -11.11 7.21 -4.23
CA MET A 68 -9.89 7.62 -3.52
C MET A 68 -10.02 7.36 -2.01
N MET A 69 -11.19 7.63 -1.43
CA MET A 69 -11.47 7.34 -0.02
C MET A 69 -11.47 5.83 0.28
N ALA A 70 -12.03 5.01 -0.61
CA ALA A 70 -12.02 3.55 -0.46
C ALA A 70 -10.59 2.99 -0.46
N ILE A 71 -9.74 3.44 -1.38
CA ILE A 71 -8.33 3.04 -1.45
C ILE A 71 -7.56 3.52 -0.22
N THR A 72 -7.82 4.76 0.22
CA THR A 72 -7.21 5.32 1.44
C THR A 72 -7.56 4.47 2.66
N ARG A 73 -8.83 4.08 2.80
CA ARG A 73 -9.30 3.24 3.90
C ARG A 73 -8.64 1.87 3.88
N ALA A 74 -8.60 1.21 2.71
CA ALA A 74 -7.93 -0.08 2.54
C ALA A 74 -6.44 -0.03 2.90
N THR A 75 -5.78 1.09 2.56
CA THR A 75 -4.38 1.34 2.92
C THR A 75 -4.21 1.36 4.45
N PHE A 76 -5.04 2.10 5.18
CA PHE A 76 -4.98 2.14 6.65
C PHE A 76 -5.41 0.84 7.32
N GLU A 77 -6.40 0.13 6.77
CA GLU A 77 -6.77 -1.21 7.25
C GLU A 77 -5.59 -2.18 7.14
N ARG A 78 -4.83 -2.10 6.04
CA ARG A 78 -3.64 -2.92 5.87
C ARG A 78 -2.52 -2.55 6.83
N VAL A 79 -2.26 -1.25 7.04
CA VAL A 79 -1.33 -0.77 8.07
C VAL A 79 -1.70 -1.32 9.45
N ASN A 80 -2.97 -1.19 9.84
CA ASN A 80 -3.45 -1.69 11.12
C ASN A 80 -3.24 -3.20 11.24
N LYS A 81 -3.44 -3.96 10.17
CA LYS A 81 -3.18 -5.41 10.16
C LYS A 81 -1.70 -5.71 10.38
N ILE A 82 -0.79 -5.03 9.68
CA ILE A 82 0.67 -5.18 9.84
C ILE A 82 1.08 -4.92 11.30
N LEU A 83 0.59 -3.82 11.88
CA LEU A 83 0.94 -3.44 13.26
C LEU A 83 0.30 -4.37 14.30
N SER A 84 -0.90 -4.89 14.03
CA SER A 84 -1.60 -5.80 14.95
C SER A 84 -1.02 -7.21 14.96
N GLU A 85 -0.34 -7.63 13.89
CA GLU A 85 0.41 -8.89 13.86
C GLU A 85 1.56 -8.90 14.89
N HIS A 86 2.08 -7.73 15.27
CA HIS A 86 3.08 -7.55 16.34
C HIS A 86 2.53 -7.73 17.77
N LEU A 87 1.27 -7.35 17.97
CA LEU A 87 0.68 -7.17 19.32
C LEU A 87 0.02 -8.43 19.88
N LYS A 88 0.14 -9.58 19.19
CA LYS A 88 -0.27 -10.88 19.73
C LYS A 88 0.80 -11.39 20.69
N VAL A 89 0.82 -10.84 21.90
CA VAL A 89 1.49 -11.38 23.08
C VAL A 89 0.46 -12.11 23.94
#